data_AF-A0A1G2BR53-F1
#
_entry.id   AF-A0A1G2BR53-F1
#
_cell.length_a   1.000
_cell.length_b   1.000
_cell.length_c   1.000
_cell.angle_alpha   90.00
_cell.angle_beta   90.00
_cell.angle_gamma   90.00
#
_symmetry.space_group_name_H-M   'P 1'
#
loop_
_entity.id
_entity.type
_entity.pdbx_description
1 polymer ?
#
loop_
_entity_poly.entity_id
_entity_poly.type
_entity_poly.pdbx_seq_one_letter_code
_entity_poly.pdbx_strand_id
1 'polypeptide(L)'
;MQFPLPEYVFVIDTEQYAGNFERSLCAYVTGCVGECTVGEEDAVRFRLEFPDDNPFEDLVQDVPDESGCRRPATVWATPGWFNNGMGGEFRDGDDLGAQQHYEASCIEEAKREHYADPAHNAEHRIEFEKMAQQPFTRYPAYRSVAICLSDKPSDELVAIMKKRAAAFCSEQAIPLIGYRLIRVTLTEQEVDISKL
;
A
#
# COMPACT_ATOMS: atom_id res chain seq x y z
N MET A 1 19.74 9.46 -5.01
CA MET A 1 19.04 9.91 -6.23
C MET A 1 17.63 10.27 -5.79
N GLN A 2 17.22 11.53 -5.94
CA GLN A 2 15.87 11.93 -5.55
C GLN A 2 14.96 11.66 -6.76
N PHE A 3 14.01 10.75 -6.60
CA PHE A 3 13.04 10.47 -7.66
C PHE A 3 11.93 11.52 -7.60
N PRO A 4 11.41 11.97 -8.76
CA PRO A 4 10.30 12.90 -8.78
C PRO A 4 9.08 12.21 -8.14
N LEU A 5 8.51 12.84 -7.11
CA LEU A 5 7.23 12.44 -6.57
C LEU A 5 6.11 12.80 -7.57
N PRO A 6 5.01 12.03 -7.61
CA PRO A 6 3.84 12.42 -8.42
C PRO A 6 3.24 13.71 -7.85
N GLU A 7 2.62 14.56 -8.68
CA GLU A 7 1.96 15.78 -8.17
C GLU A 7 0.64 15.44 -7.47
N TYR A 8 -0.07 14.42 -7.96
CA TYR A 8 -1.32 13.96 -7.40
C TYR A 8 -1.32 12.44 -7.22
N VAL A 9 -2.10 11.96 -6.25
CA VAL A 9 -2.44 10.54 -6.12
C VAL A 9 -3.94 10.36 -5.97
N PHE A 10 -4.52 9.45 -6.75
CA PHE A 10 -5.87 8.96 -6.55
C PHE A 10 -5.82 7.71 -5.67
N VAL A 11 -6.34 7.83 -4.46
CA VAL A 11 -6.27 6.78 -3.44
C VAL A 11 -7.60 6.06 -3.31
N ILE A 12 -7.55 4.74 -3.34
CA ILE A 12 -8.68 3.82 -3.17
C ILE A 12 -8.48 3.10 -1.84
N ASP A 13 -9.31 3.42 -0.85
CA ASP A 13 -9.21 2.87 0.51
C ASP A 13 -10.01 1.56 0.61
N THR A 14 -9.42 0.49 1.12
CA THR A 14 -10.03 -0.85 1.23
C THR A 14 -9.85 -1.46 2.62
N GLU A 15 -10.50 -2.59 2.90
CA GLU A 15 -10.29 -3.37 4.12
C GLU A 15 -9.31 -4.55 3.97
N GLN A 16 -8.51 -4.59 2.90
CA GLN A 16 -7.50 -5.63 2.69
C GLN A 16 -6.14 -5.00 2.42
N TYR A 17 -5.05 -5.74 2.71
CA TYR A 17 -3.70 -5.28 2.41
C TYR A 17 -3.53 -5.01 0.91
N ALA A 18 -3.22 -3.77 0.56
CA ALA A 18 -3.23 -3.29 -0.81
C ALA A 18 -2.12 -3.91 -1.67
N GLY A 19 -1.00 -4.29 -1.08
CA GLY A 19 0.17 -4.82 -1.80
C GLY A 19 -0.05 -6.17 -2.49
N ASN A 20 -1.23 -6.77 -2.32
CA ASN A 20 -1.63 -7.99 -3.02
C ASN A 20 -2.32 -7.71 -4.37
N PHE A 21 -2.87 -6.51 -4.58
CA PHE A 21 -3.74 -6.21 -5.72
C PHE A 21 -3.58 -4.81 -6.30
N GLU A 22 -2.68 -3.97 -5.78
CA GLU A 22 -2.47 -2.58 -6.19
C GLU A 22 -2.19 -2.43 -7.69
N ARG A 23 -1.38 -3.35 -8.25
CA ARG A 23 -0.99 -3.34 -9.67
C ARG A 23 -2.15 -3.71 -10.59
N SER A 24 -2.84 -4.81 -10.29
CA SER A 24 -4.04 -5.24 -11.02
C SER A 24 -5.16 -4.21 -10.94
N LEU A 25 -5.40 -3.62 -9.75
CA LEU A 25 -6.39 -2.56 -9.59
C LEU A 25 -6.02 -1.32 -10.42
N CYS A 26 -4.75 -0.90 -10.42
CA CYS A 26 -4.30 0.22 -11.26
C CYS A 26 -4.54 -0.05 -12.74
N ALA A 27 -4.13 -1.21 -13.24
CA ALA A 27 -4.30 -1.60 -14.63
C ALA A 27 -5.78 -1.73 -15.02
N TYR A 28 -6.61 -2.29 -14.14
CA TYR A 28 -8.05 -2.36 -14.33
C TYR A 28 -8.66 -0.96 -14.42
N VAL A 29 -8.27 -0.05 -13.52
CA VAL A 29 -8.85 1.29 -13.43
C VAL A 29 -8.41 2.20 -14.57
N THR A 30 -7.16 2.10 -15.02
CA THR A 30 -6.55 3.10 -15.92
C THR A 30 -6.07 2.54 -17.25
N GLY A 31 -5.99 1.23 -17.41
CA GLY A 31 -5.34 0.60 -18.56
C GLY A 31 -3.82 0.70 -18.58
N CYS A 32 -3.20 1.40 -17.62
CA CYS A 32 -1.75 1.60 -17.53
C CYS A 32 -1.11 0.46 -16.72
N VAL A 33 0.03 -0.05 -17.22
CA VAL A 33 0.80 -1.13 -16.61
C VAL A 33 2.25 -0.68 -16.48
N GLY A 34 2.86 -0.89 -15.31
CA GLY A 34 4.28 -0.57 -15.09
C GLY A 34 5.23 -1.63 -15.66
N GLU A 35 6.53 -1.49 -15.37
CA GLU A 35 7.59 -2.35 -15.93
C GLU A 35 7.45 -3.84 -15.55
N CYS A 36 6.74 -4.15 -14.46
CA CYS A 36 6.57 -5.53 -13.99
C CYS A 36 5.46 -6.32 -14.71
N THR A 37 4.76 -5.71 -15.67
CA THR A 37 3.67 -6.29 -16.49
C THR A 37 2.46 -6.87 -15.72
N VAL A 38 2.46 -6.80 -14.38
CA VAL A 38 1.33 -7.23 -13.55
C VAL A 38 0.10 -6.37 -13.86
N GLY A 39 -1.01 -7.04 -14.20
CA GLY A 39 -2.27 -6.38 -14.59
C GLY A 39 -2.49 -6.27 -16.10
N GLU A 40 -1.64 -6.87 -16.94
CA GLU A 40 -1.84 -6.88 -18.40
C GLU A 40 -3.23 -7.35 -18.83
N GLU A 41 -3.78 -8.40 -18.20
CA GLU A 41 -5.14 -8.89 -18.49
C GLU A 41 -6.19 -7.83 -18.16
N ASP A 42 -6.04 -7.13 -17.03
CA ASP A 42 -6.93 -6.04 -16.62
C ASP A 42 -6.81 -4.83 -17.56
N ALA A 43 -5.61 -4.53 -18.05
CA ALA A 43 -5.39 -3.49 -19.05
C ALA A 43 -6.00 -3.84 -20.42
N VAL A 44 -6.00 -5.12 -20.81
CA VAL A 44 -6.74 -5.59 -22.00
C VAL A 44 -8.23 -5.32 -21.80
N ARG A 45 -8.80 -5.64 -20.64
CA ARG A 45 -10.21 -5.37 -20.33
C ARG A 45 -10.52 -3.87 -20.43
N PHE A 46 -9.65 -3.02 -19.89
CA PHE A 46 -9.77 -1.57 -20.04
C PHE A 46 -9.86 -1.15 -21.52
N ARG A 47 -8.92 -1.62 -22.37
CA ARG A 47 -8.91 -1.30 -23.81
C ARG A 47 -10.14 -1.77 -24.57
N LEU A 48 -10.80 -2.84 -24.12
CA LEU A 48 -12.06 -3.28 -24.72
C LEU A 48 -13.22 -2.32 -24.41
N GLU A 49 -13.20 -1.67 -23.25
CA GLU A 49 -14.21 -0.68 -22.85
C GLU A 49 -13.92 0.72 -23.41
N PHE A 50 -12.64 1.03 -23.63
CA PHE A 50 -12.13 2.27 -24.20
C PHE A 50 -11.29 1.92 -25.45
N PRO A 51 -11.94 1.58 -26.58
CA PRO A 51 -11.25 1.10 -27.78
C PRO A 51 -10.52 2.20 -28.56
N ASP A 52 -10.84 3.47 -28.27
CA ASP A 52 -10.14 4.64 -28.78
C ASP A 52 -8.88 4.91 -27.91
N ASP A 53 -8.48 6.17 -27.78
CA ASP A 53 -7.32 6.56 -26.98
C ASP A 53 -7.57 6.38 -25.47
N ASN A 54 -6.56 5.88 -24.75
CA ASN A 54 -6.64 5.73 -23.30
C ASN A 54 -6.57 7.12 -22.63
N PRO A 55 -7.65 7.60 -21.97
CA PRO A 55 -7.68 8.93 -21.39
C PRO A 55 -6.74 9.12 -20.19
N PHE A 56 -6.08 8.05 -19.73
CA PHE A 56 -5.15 8.06 -18.61
C PHE A 56 -3.67 7.99 -19.03
N GLU A 57 -3.36 7.75 -20.32
CA GLU A 57 -1.99 7.48 -20.77
C GLU A 57 -1.01 8.62 -20.45
N ASP A 58 -1.43 9.87 -20.64
CA ASP A 58 -0.62 11.06 -20.31
C ASP A 58 -0.75 11.50 -18.84
N LEU A 59 -1.73 10.96 -18.12
CA LEU A 59 -2.05 11.37 -16.76
C LEU A 59 -1.41 10.48 -15.71
N VAL A 60 -1.35 9.16 -15.94
CA VAL A 60 -0.76 8.20 -15.01
C VAL A 60 0.76 8.26 -15.13
N GLN A 61 1.42 8.46 -13.99
CA GLN A 61 2.86 8.59 -13.92
C GLN A 61 3.49 7.36 -13.28
N ASP A 62 4.50 6.82 -13.94
CA ASP A 62 5.36 5.82 -13.32
C ASP A 62 6.32 6.43 -12.30
N VAL A 63 6.29 5.89 -11.08
CA VAL A 63 7.17 6.27 -9.98
C VAL A 63 8.07 5.07 -9.66
N PRO A 64 9.40 5.23 -9.60
CA PRO A 64 10.30 4.15 -9.23
C PRO A 64 10.15 3.78 -7.75
N ASP A 65 10.11 2.49 -7.47
CA ASP A 65 10.16 1.94 -6.11
C ASP A 65 11.60 1.91 -5.55
N GLU A 66 11.77 1.36 -4.34
CA GLU A 66 13.08 1.21 -3.68
C GLU A 66 14.07 0.34 -4.46
N SER A 67 13.58 -0.54 -5.34
CA SER A 67 14.39 -1.36 -6.24
C SER A 67 14.63 -0.69 -7.61
N GLY A 68 14.09 0.51 -7.82
CA GLY A 68 14.15 1.24 -9.08
C GLY A 68 13.13 0.77 -10.13
N CYS A 69 12.25 -0.18 -9.79
CA CYS A 69 11.21 -0.63 -10.70
C CYS A 69 10.11 0.43 -10.79
N ARG A 70 9.81 0.88 -12.01
CA ARG A 70 8.84 1.93 -12.27
C ARG A 70 7.42 1.39 -12.27
N ARG A 71 6.58 1.94 -11.39
CA ARG A 71 5.20 1.50 -11.18
C ARG A 71 4.23 2.68 -11.17
N PRO A 72 3.04 2.55 -11.78
CA PRO A 72 2.02 3.59 -11.79
C PRO A 72 1.19 3.64 -10.50
N ALA A 73 1.41 2.69 -9.59
CA ALA A 73 0.71 2.62 -8.32
C ALA A 73 1.61 2.13 -7.20
N THR A 74 1.26 2.52 -5.98
CA THR A 74 1.91 2.09 -4.75
C THR A 74 0.88 1.85 -3.66
N VAL A 75 1.29 1.15 -2.61
CA VAL A 75 0.48 1.03 -1.39
C VAL A 75 0.53 2.35 -0.62
N TRP A 76 -0.56 2.69 0.07
CA TRP A 76 -0.70 3.96 0.77
C TRP A 76 -1.30 3.76 2.15
N ALA A 77 -0.91 4.62 3.11
CA ALA A 77 -1.43 4.55 4.47
C ALA A 77 -2.95 4.81 4.47
N THR A 78 -3.67 3.93 5.17
CA THR A 78 -5.13 4.00 5.32
C THR A 78 -5.48 4.73 6.62
N PRO A 79 -6.10 5.93 6.56
CA PRO A 79 -6.47 6.68 7.75
C PRO A 79 -7.40 5.86 8.66
N GLY A 80 -7.19 5.97 9.97
CA GLY A 80 -7.99 5.23 10.95
C GLY A 80 -7.52 3.78 11.15
N TRP A 81 -6.43 3.35 10.51
CA TRP A 81 -5.86 2.01 10.64
C TRP A 81 -4.38 2.05 10.98
N PHE A 82 -3.92 1.05 11.72
CA PHE A 82 -2.50 0.84 12.04
C PHE A 82 -2.13 -0.64 12.00
N ASN A 83 -0.85 -0.92 11.79
CA ASN A 83 -0.26 -2.25 11.89
C ASN A 83 0.53 -2.37 13.20
N ASN A 84 0.48 -3.52 13.85
CA ASN A 84 1.15 -3.75 15.14
C ASN A 84 2.62 -4.20 15.04
N GLY A 85 3.19 -4.26 13.83
CA GLY A 85 4.54 -4.74 13.55
C GLY A 85 4.66 -6.26 13.36
N MET A 86 3.59 -7.03 13.60
CA MET A 86 3.55 -8.50 13.46
C MET A 86 2.49 -8.94 12.44
N GLY A 87 2.20 -8.09 11.46
CA GLY A 87 1.24 -8.40 10.38
C GLY A 87 -0.23 -8.21 10.76
N GLY A 88 -0.55 -7.91 12.01
CA GLY A 88 -1.91 -7.57 12.43
C GLY A 88 -2.25 -6.12 12.10
N GLU A 89 -3.42 -5.88 11.53
CA GLU A 89 -3.92 -4.55 11.15
C GLU A 89 -5.23 -4.25 11.88
N PHE A 90 -5.29 -3.11 12.56
CA PHE A 90 -6.34 -2.76 13.51
C PHE A 90 -6.86 -1.35 13.25
N ARG A 91 -8.10 -1.08 13.68
CA ARG A 91 -8.67 0.26 13.64
C ARG A 91 -8.19 1.07 14.85
N ASP A 92 -8.07 2.39 14.67
CA ASP A 92 -7.77 3.30 15.77
C ASP A 92 -8.75 3.11 16.94
N GLY A 93 -8.19 2.93 18.14
CA GLY A 93 -8.93 2.66 19.37
C GLY A 93 -8.96 1.18 19.78
N ASP A 94 -8.49 0.27 18.92
CA ASP A 94 -8.38 -1.17 19.22
C ASP A 94 -6.97 -1.58 19.70
N ASP A 95 -6.36 -0.76 20.55
CA ASP A 95 -5.01 -1.01 21.07
C ASP A 95 -4.92 -2.29 21.92
N LEU A 96 -6.01 -2.66 22.61
CA LEU A 96 -6.06 -3.90 23.37
C LEU A 96 -6.04 -5.14 22.46
N GLY A 97 -6.87 -5.16 21.40
CA GLY A 97 -6.87 -6.25 20.43
C GLY A 97 -5.54 -6.36 19.70
N ALA A 98 -4.96 -5.22 19.34
CA ALA A 98 -3.64 -5.15 18.70
C ALA A 98 -2.51 -5.68 19.58
N GLN A 99 -2.52 -5.34 20.88
CA GLN A 99 -1.54 -5.85 21.84
C GLN A 99 -1.69 -7.36 22.02
N GLN A 100 -2.91 -7.87 22.20
CA GLN A 100 -3.15 -9.31 22.34
C GLN A 100 -2.68 -10.10 21.11
N HIS A 101 -2.96 -9.59 19.91
CA HIS A 101 -2.46 -10.19 18.68
C HIS A 101 -0.93 -10.14 18.61
N TYR A 102 -0.31 -9.00 18.94
CA TYR A 102 1.14 -8.83 18.93
C TYR A 102 1.84 -9.86 19.85
N GLU A 103 1.39 -9.96 21.09
CA GLU A 103 1.92 -10.92 22.07
C GLU A 103 1.81 -12.36 21.57
N ALA A 104 0.63 -12.73 21.06
CA ALA A 104 0.39 -14.06 20.51
C ALA A 104 1.29 -14.35 19.30
N SER A 105 1.43 -13.40 18.36
CA SER A 105 2.31 -13.54 17.20
C SER A 105 3.77 -13.68 17.60
N CYS A 106 4.25 -12.92 18.59
CA CYS A 106 5.62 -13.07 19.09
C CYS A 106 5.84 -14.45 19.72
N ILE A 107 4.88 -14.96 20.50
CA ILE A 107 4.97 -16.31 21.09
C ILE A 107 5.00 -17.40 20.02
N GLU A 108 4.20 -17.28 18.96
CA GLU A 108 4.23 -18.24 17.85
C GLU A 108 5.53 -18.15 17.05
N GLU A 109 6.07 -16.94 16.83
CA GLU A 109 7.34 -16.74 16.14
C GLU A 109 8.52 -17.32 16.94
N ALA A 110 8.49 -17.18 18.27
CA ALA A 110 9.49 -17.76 19.17
C ALA A 110 9.58 -19.30 19.08
N LYS A 111 8.51 -19.97 18.66
CA LYS A 111 8.46 -21.44 18.48
C LYS A 111 9.07 -21.90 17.16
N ARG A 112 9.29 -21.00 16.20
CA ARG A 112 9.81 -21.35 14.87
C ARG A 112 11.32 -21.60 14.91
N GLU A 113 11.75 -22.56 14.10
CA GLU A 113 13.17 -22.89 13.89
C GLU A 113 13.59 -22.44 12.50
N HIS A 114 14.13 -21.23 12.38
CA HIS A 114 14.57 -20.65 11.10
C HIS A 114 15.99 -21.03 10.73
N TYR A 115 16.81 -21.36 11.73
CA TYR A 115 18.24 -21.54 11.58
C TYR A 115 18.64 -23.01 11.71
N ALA A 116 19.66 -23.42 10.97
CA ALA A 116 20.25 -24.75 11.13
C ALA A 116 21.01 -24.89 12.46
N ASP A 117 21.52 -23.78 13.01
CA ASP A 117 22.22 -23.75 14.28
C ASP A 117 21.22 -23.61 15.46
N PRO A 118 21.16 -24.60 16.37
CA PRO A 118 20.29 -24.55 17.54
C PRO A 118 20.54 -23.35 18.47
N ALA A 119 21.79 -22.85 18.55
CA ALA A 119 22.10 -21.70 19.39
C ALA A 119 21.38 -20.43 18.91
N HIS A 120 21.40 -20.18 17.60
CA HIS A 120 20.68 -19.06 17.00
C HIS A 120 19.16 -19.18 17.16
N ASN A 121 18.59 -20.39 17.05
CA ASN A 121 17.16 -20.59 17.34
C ASN A 121 16.80 -20.34 18.82
N ALA A 122 17.72 -20.65 19.75
CA ALA A 122 17.53 -20.35 21.17
C ALA A 122 17.56 -18.84 21.45
N GLU A 123 18.50 -18.11 20.83
CA GLU A 123 18.57 -16.64 20.92
C GLU A 123 17.32 -15.99 20.33
N HIS A 124 16.90 -16.41 19.13
CA HIS A 124 15.68 -15.94 18.47
C HIS A 124 14.44 -16.13 19.36
N ARG A 125 14.30 -17.30 20.00
CA ARG A 125 13.21 -17.57 20.93
C ARG A 125 13.21 -16.61 22.13
N ILE A 126 14.36 -16.40 22.76
CA ILE A 126 14.50 -15.49 23.90
C ILE A 126 14.15 -14.06 23.50
N GLU A 127 14.57 -13.62 22.32
CA GLU A 127 14.24 -12.30 21.79
C GLU A 127 12.73 -12.11 21.64
N PHE A 128 12.05 -13.04 20.97
CA PHE A 128 10.61 -12.93 20.74
C PHE A 128 9.78 -13.10 22.03
N GLU A 129 10.20 -13.96 22.96
CA GLU A 129 9.58 -14.06 24.29
C GLU A 129 9.70 -12.75 25.08
N LYS A 130 10.83 -12.04 24.93
CA LYS A 130 11.02 -10.70 25.52
C LYS A 130 10.18 -9.64 24.82
N MET A 131 10.06 -9.68 23.49
CA MET A 131 9.21 -8.78 22.72
C MET A 131 7.74 -8.93 23.10
N ALA A 132 7.27 -10.16 23.35
CA ALA A 132 5.91 -10.45 23.79
C ALA A 132 5.54 -9.83 25.15
N GLN A 133 6.49 -9.27 25.89
CA GLN A 133 6.25 -8.57 27.16
C GLN A 133 6.28 -7.04 27.01
N GLN A 134 6.52 -6.54 25.80
CA GLN A 134 6.66 -5.12 25.51
C GLN A 134 5.40 -4.60 24.79
N PRO A 135 5.09 -3.29 24.93
CA PRO A 135 4.06 -2.68 24.12
C PRO A 135 4.46 -2.71 22.65
N PHE A 136 3.49 -2.94 21.76
CA PHE A 136 3.74 -2.86 20.32
C PHE A 136 4.00 -1.41 19.87
N THR A 137 4.65 -1.27 18.71
CA THR A 137 4.79 0.03 18.02
C THR A 137 3.72 0.13 16.94
N ARG A 138 3.03 1.28 16.86
CA ARG A 138 2.06 1.56 15.79
C ARG A 138 2.80 1.91 14.50
N TYR A 139 2.52 1.16 13.44
CA TYR A 139 2.95 1.47 12.08
C TYR A 139 1.73 1.81 11.21
N PRO A 140 1.89 2.54 10.09
CA PRO A 140 0.81 2.70 9.13
C PRO A 140 0.32 1.34 8.60
N ALA A 141 -0.99 1.14 8.53
CA ALA A 141 -1.56 0.03 7.77
C ALA A 141 -1.74 0.46 6.31
N TYR A 142 -1.36 -0.42 5.38
CA TYR A 142 -1.30 -0.13 3.95
C TYR A 142 -2.43 -0.85 3.21
N ARG A 143 -3.68 -0.48 3.54
CA ARG A 143 -4.91 -1.05 2.94
C ARG A 143 -5.46 -0.18 1.81
N SER A 144 -4.69 0.79 1.35
CA SER A 144 -5.08 1.71 0.29
C SER A 144 -4.15 1.58 -0.91
N VAL A 145 -4.71 1.69 -2.11
CA VAL A 145 -3.96 1.76 -3.37
C VAL A 145 -3.91 3.21 -3.81
N ALA A 146 -2.71 3.75 -4.04
CA ALA A 146 -2.51 5.07 -4.61
C ALA A 146 -2.06 4.93 -6.07
N ILE A 147 -2.86 5.46 -7.00
CA ILE A 147 -2.49 5.62 -8.42
C ILE A 147 -1.80 6.97 -8.57
N CYS A 148 -0.58 6.95 -9.11
CA CYS A 148 0.28 8.11 -9.27
C CYS A 148 -0.13 8.92 -10.51
N LEU A 149 -0.40 10.22 -10.35
CA LEU A 149 -0.86 11.11 -11.40
C LEU A 149 0.07 12.31 -11.57
N SER A 150 0.36 12.66 -12.82
CA SER A 150 1.19 13.80 -13.20
C SER A 150 0.49 15.16 -12.99
N ASP A 151 -0.84 15.19 -13.10
CA ASP A 151 -1.68 16.39 -12.92
C ASP A 151 -3.01 16.03 -12.23
N LYS A 152 -3.82 17.03 -11.91
CA LYS A 152 -5.14 16.86 -11.33
C LYS A 152 -6.09 16.27 -12.38
N PRO A 153 -6.69 15.09 -12.14
CA PRO A 153 -7.71 14.55 -13.04
C PRO A 153 -8.93 15.46 -13.10
N SER A 154 -9.61 15.50 -14.25
CA SER A 154 -10.93 16.11 -14.36
C SER A 154 -11.96 15.33 -13.53
N ASP A 155 -13.08 15.98 -13.18
CA ASP A 155 -14.15 15.33 -12.42
C ASP A 155 -14.72 14.10 -13.15
N GLU A 156 -14.75 14.13 -14.49
CA GLU A 156 -15.16 13.01 -15.33
C GLU A 156 -14.20 11.82 -15.20
N LEU A 157 -12.88 12.07 -15.26
CA LEU A 157 -11.88 11.02 -15.06
C LEU A 157 -11.94 10.45 -13.64
N VAL A 158 -12.15 11.30 -12.63
CA VAL A 158 -12.38 10.83 -11.25
C VAL A 158 -13.61 9.93 -11.16
N ALA A 159 -14.71 10.27 -11.85
CA ALA A 159 -15.90 9.45 -11.87
C ALA A 159 -15.66 8.08 -12.53
N ILE A 160 -14.92 8.05 -13.64
CA ILE A 160 -14.49 6.79 -14.29
C ILE A 160 -13.64 5.96 -13.32
N MET A 161 -12.61 6.56 -12.70
CA MET A 161 -11.73 5.85 -11.78
C MET A 161 -12.50 5.24 -10.61
N LYS A 162 -13.42 5.99 -9.99
CA LYS A 162 -14.29 5.48 -8.92
C LYS A 162 -15.15 4.31 -9.38
N LYS A 163 -15.85 4.46 -10.51
CA LYS A 163 -16.73 3.42 -11.07
C LYS A 163 -15.96 2.12 -11.30
N ARG A 164 -14.79 2.20 -11.93
CA ARG A 164 -13.95 1.04 -12.23
C ARG A 164 -13.36 0.41 -10.98
N ALA A 165 -12.88 1.22 -10.04
CA ALA A 165 -12.37 0.72 -8.77
C ALA A 165 -13.44 -0.03 -7.96
N ALA A 166 -14.68 0.49 -7.93
CA ALA A 166 -15.81 -0.20 -7.30
C ALA A 166 -16.12 -1.54 -7.98
N ALA A 167 -16.10 -1.59 -9.33
CA ALA A 167 -16.31 -2.81 -10.08
C ALA A 167 -15.24 -3.86 -9.78
N PHE A 168 -13.96 -3.49 -9.83
CA PHE A 168 -12.85 -4.37 -9.44
C PHE A 168 -13.00 -4.91 -8.02
N CYS A 169 -13.26 -4.01 -7.06
CA CYS A 169 -13.43 -4.40 -5.66
C CYS A 169 -14.59 -5.39 -5.48
N SER A 170 -15.71 -5.16 -6.17
CA SER A 170 -16.85 -6.08 -6.17
C SER A 170 -16.52 -7.43 -6.80
N GLU A 171 -15.81 -7.46 -7.92
CA GLU A 171 -15.39 -8.70 -8.61
C GLU A 171 -14.45 -9.55 -7.75
N GLN A 172 -13.55 -8.90 -7.01
CA GLN A 172 -12.54 -9.55 -6.16
C GLN A 172 -12.98 -9.75 -4.71
N ALA A 173 -14.23 -9.43 -4.38
CA ALA A 173 -14.76 -9.44 -3.01
C ALA A 173 -13.88 -8.65 -2.01
N ILE A 174 -13.32 -7.52 -2.45
CA ILE A 174 -12.53 -6.58 -1.65
C ILE A 174 -13.49 -5.52 -1.08
N PRO A 175 -13.66 -5.39 0.24
CA PRO A 175 -14.49 -4.34 0.81
C PRO A 175 -13.87 -2.96 0.55
N LEU A 176 -14.64 -2.10 -0.13
CA LEU A 176 -14.26 -0.72 -0.44
C LEU A 176 -14.69 0.21 0.71
N ILE A 177 -13.75 1.01 1.21
CA ILE A 177 -14.00 2.03 2.25
C ILE A 177 -14.35 3.38 1.61
N GLY A 178 -13.58 3.81 0.60
CA GLY A 178 -13.75 5.13 0.03
C GLY A 178 -12.66 5.54 -0.94
N TYR A 179 -12.63 6.84 -1.26
CA TYR A 179 -11.70 7.42 -2.23
C TYR A 179 -11.15 8.74 -1.71
N ARG A 180 -9.90 9.04 -2.08
CA ARG A 180 -9.26 10.34 -1.83
C ARG A 180 -8.52 10.80 -3.08
N LEU A 181 -8.48 12.10 -3.32
CA LEU A 181 -7.58 12.71 -4.29
C LEU A 181 -6.65 13.63 -3.50
N ILE A 182 -5.36 13.32 -3.48
CA ILE A 182 -4.37 14.01 -2.65
C ILE A 182 -3.40 14.71 -3.58
N ARG A 183 -3.13 15.99 -3.31
CA ARG A 183 -2.00 16.70 -3.90
C ARG A 183 -0.76 16.42 -3.06
N VAL A 184 0.29 15.90 -3.67
CA VAL A 184 1.57 15.66 -3.02
C VAL A 184 2.38 16.95 -3.11
N THR A 185 2.90 17.39 -1.97
CA THR A 185 3.77 18.57 -1.89
C THR A 185 5.02 18.19 -1.13
N LEU A 186 6.19 18.52 -1.70
CA LEU A 186 7.47 18.39 -1.00
C LEU A 186 7.62 19.56 -0.04
N THR A 187 7.74 19.27 1.24
CA THR A 187 8.18 20.27 2.23
C THR A 187 9.64 19.97 2.56
N GLU A 188 10.55 20.85 2.18
CA GLU A 188 11.94 20.78 2.63
C GLU A 188 12.01 21.25 4.08
N GLN A 189 12.57 20.43 4.96
CA GLN A 189 12.86 20.83 6.34
C GLN A 189 14.38 20.89 6.51
N GLU A 190 14.92 22.10 6.68
CA GLU A 190 16.33 22.27 7.05
C GLU A 190 16.56 21.72 8.46
N VAL A 191 17.39 20.69 8.57
CA VAL A 191 17.83 20.17 9.87
C VAL A 191 19.08 20.93 10.29
N ASP A 192 18.97 21.69 11.38
CA ASP A 192 20.10 22.42 11.98
C ASP A 192 21.05 21.44 12.68
N ILE A 193 22.06 20.99 11.93
CA ILE A 193 23.11 20.07 12.39
C ILE A 193 23.98 20.65 13.52
N SER A 194 23.92 21.95 13.80
CA SER A 194 24.68 22.55 14.91
C SER A 194 24.04 22.29 16.28
N LYS A 195 22.83 21.70 16.30
CA LYS A 195 22.08 21.34 17.51
C LYS A 195 22.06 19.84 17.82
N LEU A 196 22.85 19.04 17.09
CA LEU A 196 23.11 17.62 17.34
C LEU A 196 24.43 17.46 18.10
#